data_AF-M0CTF8-F1
#
_entry.id   AF-M0CTF8-F1
#
_cell.length_a   1.000
_cell.length_b   1.000
_cell.length_c   1.000
_cell.angle_alpha   90.00
_cell.angle_beta   90.00
_cell.angle_gamma   90.00
#
_symmetry.space_group_name_H-M   'P 1'
#
loop_
_entity.id
_entity.type
_entity.pdbx_description
1 polymer ?
#
loop_
_entity_poly.entity_id
_entity_poly.type
_entity_poly.pdbx_seq_one_letter_code
_entity_poly.pdbx_strand_id
1 'polypeptide(L)'
;MSRVYRLHSTLELPLEDVYDFFDDPDLPDGIEDVDITRRNNTLIISAVSADESISKYTPTAQLKASVTENRVYEEIEEDEEDDSSPVHTTDTAGGPQWGALEEEEEEPPSELVEYACFKGDRETVLQNSTLQYEMFLVLCEIAREAEKGTLTAITCPDDDLEAVRIVDSEDRPASINVVEDPREDEDSEGVNWRDNEFISG
;
A
#
# COMPACT_ATOMS: atom_id res chain seq x y z
N MET A 1 -22.05 -5.20 11.98
CA MET A 1 -21.13 -4.08 12.34
C MET A 1 -19.83 -4.35 11.59
N SER A 2 -19.54 -3.61 10.52
CA SER A 2 -18.43 -3.96 9.63
C SER A 2 -17.08 -3.71 10.28
N ARG A 3 -16.18 -4.70 10.25
CA ARG A 3 -14.88 -4.64 10.93
C ARG A 3 -13.76 -5.20 10.06
N VAL A 4 -12.57 -4.64 10.23
CA VAL A 4 -11.31 -5.14 9.65
C VAL A 4 -10.50 -5.78 10.76
N TYR A 5 -10.42 -7.12 10.77
CA TYR A 5 -9.70 -7.86 11.81
C TYR A 5 -8.19 -7.86 11.57
N ARG A 6 -7.80 -8.09 10.32
CA ARG A 6 -6.41 -8.15 9.90
C ARG A 6 -6.28 -7.40 8.59
N LEU A 7 -5.17 -6.67 8.46
CA LEU A 7 -4.80 -5.98 7.24
C LEU A 7 -3.28 -5.98 7.15
N HIS A 8 -2.76 -6.28 5.97
CA HIS A 8 -1.37 -6.09 5.62
C HIS A 8 -1.30 -5.57 4.19
N SER A 9 -0.55 -4.49 4.01
CA SER A 9 -0.44 -3.77 2.75
C SER A 9 1.03 -3.51 2.42
N THR A 10 1.37 -3.62 1.14
CA THR A 10 2.68 -3.26 0.58
C THR A 10 2.55 -2.47 -0.73
N LEU A 11 1.46 -1.73 -0.89
CA LEU A 11 1.12 -1.04 -2.15
C LEU A 11 2.09 0.11 -2.43
N GLU A 12 2.45 0.27 -3.69
CA GLU A 12 3.26 1.36 -4.20
C GLU A 12 2.61 1.91 -5.47
N LEU A 13 2.41 3.22 -5.52
CA LEU A 13 1.90 3.93 -6.68
C LEU A 13 2.48 5.34 -6.78
N PRO A 14 2.60 5.91 -7.99
CA PRO A 14 2.93 7.31 -8.18
C PRO A 14 2.02 8.21 -7.34
N LEU A 15 2.60 9.25 -6.77
CA LEU A 15 1.87 10.20 -5.94
C LEU A 15 0.83 10.98 -6.78
N GLU A 16 1.13 11.21 -8.06
CA GLU A 16 0.20 11.79 -9.03
C GLU A 16 -1.08 10.95 -9.14
N ASP A 17 -0.94 9.65 -9.42
CA ASP A 17 -2.07 8.71 -9.50
C ASP A 17 -2.94 8.70 -8.24
N VAL A 18 -2.34 8.89 -7.06
CA VAL A 18 -3.13 9.04 -5.82
C VAL A 18 -4.01 10.28 -5.87
N TYR A 19 -3.47 11.42 -6.28
CA TYR A 19 -4.27 12.65 -6.37
C TYR A 19 -5.35 12.53 -7.45
N ASP A 20 -4.99 12.00 -8.62
CA ASP A 20 -5.91 11.78 -9.73
C ASP A 20 -7.06 10.85 -9.34
N PHE A 21 -6.78 9.79 -8.57
CA PHE A 21 -7.79 8.90 -8.03
C PHE A 21 -8.84 9.64 -7.17
N PHE A 22 -8.43 10.68 -6.44
CA PHE A 22 -9.32 11.44 -5.56
C PHE A 22 -9.93 12.69 -6.21
N ASP A 23 -9.71 12.94 -7.49
CA ASP A 23 -10.36 14.05 -8.21
C ASP A 23 -11.85 13.77 -8.53
N ASP A 24 -12.22 12.50 -8.78
CA ASP A 24 -13.62 12.04 -8.94
C ASP A 24 -13.78 10.62 -8.37
N PRO A 25 -13.66 10.44 -7.04
CA PRO A 25 -13.61 9.13 -6.42
C PRO A 25 -14.99 8.50 -6.29
N ASP A 26 -15.11 7.21 -6.60
CA ASP A 26 -16.29 6.41 -6.26
C ASP A 26 -16.22 5.99 -4.78
N LEU A 27 -16.62 6.91 -3.91
CA LEU A 27 -16.51 6.73 -2.45
C LEU A 27 -17.65 5.86 -1.89
N PRO A 28 -17.35 4.99 -0.91
CA PRO A 28 -18.36 4.14 -0.29
C PRO A 28 -19.34 4.95 0.57
N ASP A 29 -20.54 4.39 0.75
CA ASP A 29 -21.60 4.96 1.58
C ASP A 29 -21.08 5.32 2.99
N GLY A 30 -21.30 6.57 3.41
CA GLY A 30 -20.88 7.08 4.72
C GLY A 30 -19.65 8.00 4.68
N ILE A 31 -18.90 8.00 3.57
CA ILE A 31 -17.85 8.98 3.29
C ILE A 31 -18.41 10.00 2.27
N GLU A 32 -18.40 11.27 2.63
CA GLU A 32 -18.79 12.37 1.71
C GLU A 32 -17.60 12.81 0.84
N ASP A 33 -16.42 12.88 1.47
CA ASP A 33 -15.21 13.40 0.86
C ASP A 33 -13.98 12.86 1.60
N VAL A 34 -12.79 13.14 1.08
CA VAL A 34 -11.52 12.69 1.66
C VAL A 34 -10.53 13.85 1.72
N ASP A 35 -10.06 14.14 2.94
CA ASP A 35 -9.03 15.16 3.18
C ASP A 35 -7.62 14.55 3.02
N ILE A 36 -6.90 14.97 1.98
CA ILE A 36 -5.51 14.58 1.75
C ILE A 36 -4.57 15.64 2.33
N THR A 37 -3.70 15.22 3.24
CA THR A 37 -2.67 16.09 3.84
C THR A 37 -1.30 15.46 3.75
N ARG A 38 -0.34 16.19 3.18
CA ARG A 38 1.08 15.81 3.22
C ARG A 38 1.78 16.45 4.42
N ARG A 39 2.45 15.64 5.23
CA ARG A 39 3.35 16.07 6.30
C ARG A 39 4.72 15.45 6.12
N ASN A 40 5.70 16.27 5.74
CA ASN A 40 7.04 15.82 5.38
C ASN A 40 6.96 14.71 4.30
N ASN A 41 7.36 13.50 4.67
CA ASN A 41 7.40 12.31 3.84
C ASN A 41 6.25 11.34 4.14
N THR A 42 5.13 11.86 4.68
CA THR A 42 3.95 11.05 5.01
C THR A 42 2.73 11.69 4.39
N LEU A 43 1.98 10.90 3.65
CA LEU A 43 0.66 11.22 3.13
C LEU A 43 -0.38 10.68 4.12
N ILE A 44 -1.30 11.55 4.54
CA ILE A 44 -2.40 11.21 5.44
C ILE A 44 -3.69 11.50 4.68
N ILE A 45 -4.53 10.50 4.55
CA ILE A 45 -5.80 10.55 3.82
C ILE A 45 -6.90 10.31 4.85
N SER A 46 -7.71 11.32 5.16
CA SER A 46 -8.71 11.27 6.23
C SER A 46 -10.12 11.24 5.69
N ALA A 47 -10.98 10.35 6.21
CA ALA A 47 -12.37 10.33 5.79
C ALA A 47 -13.14 11.55 6.31
N VAL A 48 -13.93 12.18 5.44
CA VAL A 48 -14.97 13.14 5.80
C VAL A 48 -16.30 12.39 5.87
N SER A 49 -16.92 12.39 7.04
CA SER A 49 -18.19 11.69 7.28
C SER A 49 -19.34 12.41 6.58
N ALA A 50 -20.16 11.66 5.83
CA ALA A 50 -21.45 12.15 5.31
C ALA A 50 -22.52 12.31 6.40
N ASP A 51 -22.35 11.65 7.54
CA ASP A 51 -23.27 11.79 8.68
C ASP A 51 -22.86 12.98 9.56
N GLU A 52 -23.71 14.01 9.58
CA GLU A 52 -23.59 15.20 10.43
C GLU A 52 -23.69 14.89 11.94
N SER A 53 -24.18 13.69 12.31
CA SER A 53 -24.24 13.22 13.70
C SER A 53 -22.86 12.85 14.27
N ILE A 54 -21.89 12.54 13.40
CA ILE A 54 -20.51 12.31 13.79
C ILE A 54 -19.88 13.66 14.11
N SER A 55 -19.54 13.84 15.40
CA SER A 55 -18.94 15.08 15.88
C SER A 55 -17.63 15.38 15.15
N LYS A 56 -17.36 16.67 14.90
CA LYS A 56 -16.06 17.18 14.42
C LYS A 56 -14.86 16.79 15.30
N TYR A 57 -15.12 16.36 16.53
CA TYR A 57 -14.10 15.90 17.48
C TYR A 57 -13.93 14.39 17.50
N THR A 58 -14.78 13.65 16.78
CA THR A 58 -14.62 12.20 16.61
C THR A 58 -13.58 11.97 15.52
N PRO A 59 -12.44 11.32 15.83
CA PRO A 59 -11.46 11.01 14.82
C PRO A 59 -12.02 9.96 13.85
N THR A 60 -12.11 10.33 12.58
CA THR A 60 -12.47 9.45 11.47
C THR A 60 -11.29 8.60 11.03
N ALA A 61 -11.57 7.52 10.29
CA ALA A 61 -10.54 6.63 9.77
C ALA A 61 -9.57 7.37 8.85
N GLN A 62 -8.29 7.00 8.95
CA GLN A 62 -7.21 7.61 8.19
C GLN A 62 -6.33 6.55 7.53
N LEU A 63 -6.02 6.75 6.26
CA LEU A 63 -4.98 5.99 5.58
C LEU A 63 -3.65 6.74 5.67
N LYS A 64 -2.58 6.00 5.95
CA LYS A 64 -1.23 6.55 6.05
C LYS A 64 -0.30 5.88 5.04
N ALA A 65 0.33 6.68 4.21
CA ALA A 65 1.39 6.27 3.30
C ALA A 65 2.68 7.03 3.59
N SER A 66 3.82 6.40 3.33
CA SER A 66 5.10 7.09 3.25
C SER A 66 5.35 7.51 1.80
N VAL A 67 5.76 8.75 1.57
CA VAL A 67 6.19 9.21 0.24
C VAL A 67 7.65 8.77 0.02
N THR A 68 8.07 8.47 -1.20
CA THR A 68 9.48 8.21 -1.51
C THR A 68 9.80 8.76 -2.89
N GLU A 69 10.91 9.49 -3.03
CA GLU A 69 11.39 9.97 -4.32
C GLU A 69 12.18 8.84 -5.01
N ASN A 70 11.77 8.47 -6.22
CA ASN A 70 12.49 7.51 -7.06
C ASN A 70 12.96 8.22 -8.34
N ARG A 71 14.21 8.00 -8.74
CA ARG A 71 14.74 8.50 -10.02
C ARG A 71 14.42 7.47 -11.09
N VAL A 72 13.47 7.80 -11.95
CA VAL A 72 13.18 7.00 -13.13
C VAL A 72 14.02 7.57 -14.27
N TYR A 73 14.88 6.73 -14.82
CA TYR A 73 15.61 7.05 -16.04
C TYR A 73 14.70 6.67 -17.21
N GLU A 74 14.41 7.58 -18.15
CA GLU A 74 13.77 7.17 -19.40
C GLU A 74 14.66 6.12 -20.07
N GLU A 75 14.11 4.93 -20.36
CA GLU A 75 14.73 4.01 -21.30
C GLU A 75 14.71 4.73 -22.65
N ILE A 76 15.86 5.28 -23.04
CA ILE A 76 16.13 5.62 -24.43
C ILE A 76 15.93 4.30 -25.17
N GLU A 77 14.88 4.18 -25.97
CA GLU A 77 14.78 3.11 -26.95
C GLU A 77 16.10 3.17 -27.72
N GLU A 78 17.00 2.21 -27.48
CA GLU A 78 18.16 2.02 -28.32
C GLU A 78 17.58 1.74 -29.70
N ASP A 79 17.46 2.78 -30.52
CA ASP A 79 17.14 2.68 -31.93
C ASP A 79 18.14 1.66 -32.49
N GLU A 80 17.67 0.43 -32.68
CA GLU A 80 18.35 -0.59 -33.44
C GLU A 80 18.40 -0.11 -34.91
N GLU A 81 19.23 0.90 -35.21
CA GLU A 81 19.52 1.33 -36.57
C GLU A 81 20.40 0.26 -37.25
N ASP A 82 19.70 -0.76 -37.73
CA ASP A 82 19.79 -1.39 -39.05
C ASP A 82 21.18 -1.45 -39.71
N ASP A 83 21.68 -2.69 -39.78
CA ASP A 83 22.75 -3.16 -40.66
C ASP A 83 22.51 -2.79 -42.14
N SER A 84 23.24 -1.80 -42.69
CA SER A 84 23.47 -1.67 -44.15
C SER A 84 24.67 -0.78 -44.54
N SER A 85 25.75 -1.45 -44.98
CA SER A 85 27.02 -1.01 -45.60
C SER A 85 26.89 -0.24 -46.96
N PRO A 86 27.95 0.14 -47.74
CA PRO A 86 29.37 0.53 -47.49
C PRO A 86 29.94 1.72 -48.38
N VAL A 87 31.22 2.05 -48.17
CA VAL A 87 32.21 2.73 -49.09
C VAL A 87 32.11 4.26 -49.33
N HIS A 88 33.08 5.02 -48.78
CA HIS A 88 33.86 5.96 -49.60
C HIS A 88 35.30 6.13 -49.08
N THR A 89 36.24 5.89 -49.98
CA THR A 89 37.70 5.94 -49.83
C THR A 89 38.23 7.36 -49.62
N THR A 90 39.20 7.57 -48.72
CA THR A 90 40.50 8.19 -49.08
C THR A 90 41.53 8.05 -47.96
N ASP A 91 42.70 7.54 -48.32
CA ASP A 91 43.93 7.53 -47.54
C ASP A 91 44.34 8.92 -47.05
N THR A 92 44.66 9.08 -45.77
CA THR A 92 45.74 9.96 -45.28
C THR A 92 46.19 9.50 -43.89
N ALA A 93 47.47 9.14 -43.80
CA ALA A 93 48.17 8.78 -42.59
C ALA A 93 48.31 9.98 -41.62
N GLY A 94 48.11 9.78 -40.32
CA GLY A 94 48.46 10.79 -39.32
C GLY A 94 47.94 10.58 -37.90
N GLY A 95 48.61 9.71 -37.12
CA GLY A 95 48.71 9.80 -35.65
C GLY A 95 47.59 9.16 -34.81
N PRO A 96 47.93 8.54 -33.65
CA PRO A 96 46.92 8.11 -32.68
C PRO A 96 46.44 9.32 -31.88
N GLN A 97 45.31 9.90 -32.30
CA GLN A 97 44.58 10.89 -31.52
C GLN A 97 43.74 10.19 -30.44
N TRP A 98 44.32 10.02 -29.26
CA TRP A 98 43.58 9.66 -28.04
C TRP A 98 42.79 10.87 -27.51
N GLY A 99 41.84 11.39 -28.29
CA GLY A 99 41.16 12.64 -27.94
C GLY A 99 39.83 12.89 -28.65
N ALA A 100 39.02 11.85 -28.84
CA ALA A 100 37.66 11.98 -29.39
C ALA A 100 36.72 10.87 -28.90
N LEU A 101 36.77 10.57 -27.60
CA LEU A 101 35.78 9.74 -26.88
C LEU A 101 35.69 10.25 -25.43
N GLU A 102 35.54 11.57 -25.26
CA GLU A 102 34.52 12.03 -24.32
C GLU A 102 33.27 12.11 -25.21
N GLU A 103 32.68 10.95 -25.50
CA GLU A 103 31.23 10.93 -25.60
C GLU A 103 30.80 11.53 -24.26
N GLU A 104 30.35 12.79 -24.28
CA GLU A 104 29.39 13.25 -23.29
C GLU A 104 28.31 12.17 -23.33
N GLU A 105 28.41 11.17 -22.45
CA GLU A 105 27.29 10.32 -22.09
C GLU A 105 26.23 11.31 -21.63
N GLU A 106 25.36 11.72 -22.56
CA GLU A 106 24.20 12.56 -22.27
C GLU A 106 23.50 11.85 -21.12
N GLU A 107 23.58 12.42 -19.91
CA GLU A 107 22.91 11.87 -18.74
C GLU A 107 21.45 11.69 -19.16
N PRO A 108 20.92 10.45 -19.23
CA PRO A 108 19.58 10.23 -19.72
C PRO A 108 18.63 11.11 -18.91
N PRO A 109 17.64 11.76 -19.54
CA PRO A 109 16.65 12.54 -18.83
C PRO A 109 16.10 11.68 -17.68
N SER A 110 16.44 12.09 -16.45
CA SER A 110 15.98 11.42 -15.24
C SER A 110 14.90 12.26 -14.62
N GLU A 111 13.72 11.68 -14.50
CA GLU A 111 12.59 12.31 -13.83
C GLU A 111 12.54 11.83 -12.38
N LEU A 112 12.42 12.78 -11.45
CA LEU A 112 12.20 12.48 -10.05
C LEU A 112 10.69 12.29 -9.84
N VAL A 113 10.26 11.03 -9.80
CA VAL A 113 8.86 10.68 -9.55
C VAL A 113 8.67 10.35 -8.07
N GLU A 114 7.70 10.99 -7.44
CA GLU A 114 7.32 10.69 -6.06
C GLU A 114 6.34 9.52 -6.02
N TYR A 115 6.57 8.58 -5.11
CA TYR A 115 5.72 7.40 -4.90
C TYR A 115 5.06 7.44 -3.53
N ALA A 116 3.77 7.14 -3.46
CA ALA A 116 3.06 6.83 -2.23
C ALA A 116 3.16 5.34 -1.92
N CYS A 117 3.69 5.01 -0.74
CA CYS A 117 3.85 3.63 -0.27
C CYS A 117 2.92 3.37 0.93
N PHE A 118 1.87 2.58 0.74
CA PHE A 118 0.99 2.10 1.81
C PHE A 118 1.55 0.80 2.38
N LYS A 119 2.57 0.92 3.24
CA LYS A 119 3.29 -0.23 3.80
C LYS A 119 3.02 -0.39 5.28
N GLY A 120 2.51 -1.56 5.66
CA GLY A 120 2.35 -1.92 7.06
C GLY A 120 1.17 -2.83 7.34
N ASP A 121 0.84 -2.92 8.61
CA ASP A 121 -0.33 -3.62 9.13
C ASP A 121 -1.53 -2.68 9.28
N ARG A 122 -2.65 -3.21 9.77
CA ARG A 122 -3.88 -2.45 10.07
C ARG A 122 -3.58 -1.18 10.86
N GLU A 123 -2.79 -1.25 11.92
CA GLU A 123 -2.58 -0.11 12.83
C GLU A 123 -1.67 0.98 12.24
N THR A 124 -0.79 0.58 11.31
CA THR A 124 0.10 1.50 10.62
C THR A 124 -0.59 2.18 9.45
N VAL A 125 -1.35 1.41 8.65
CA VAL A 125 -1.93 1.87 7.39
C VAL A 125 -3.34 2.43 7.57
N LEU A 126 -4.18 1.82 8.41
CA LEU A 126 -5.59 2.17 8.61
C LEU A 126 -5.86 2.53 10.08
N GLN A 127 -5.74 3.81 10.38
CA GLN A 127 -5.86 4.36 11.73
C GLN A 127 -7.28 4.77 12.06
N ASN A 128 -7.60 4.86 13.35
CA ASN A 128 -8.93 5.12 13.91
C ASN A 128 -9.99 4.08 13.50
N SER A 129 -11.15 4.12 14.17
CA SER A 129 -12.20 3.09 14.04
C SER A 129 -13.49 3.57 13.40
N THR A 130 -13.77 4.88 13.45
CA THR A 130 -14.97 5.47 12.85
C THR A 130 -14.81 5.49 11.34
N LEU A 131 -15.74 4.92 10.58
CA LEU A 131 -15.64 4.73 9.12
C LEU A 131 -14.46 3.85 8.67
N GLN A 132 -14.01 2.93 9.53
CA GLN A 132 -12.84 2.10 9.26
C GLN A 132 -13.05 1.14 8.08
N TYR A 133 -14.25 0.55 7.96
CA TYR A 133 -14.51 -0.42 6.89
C TYR A 133 -14.63 0.29 5.54
N GLU A 134 -15.26 1.45 5.54
CA GLU A 134 -15.41 2.35 4.40
C GLU A 134 -14.04 2.81 3.91
N MET A 135 -13.14 3.25 4.79
CA MET A 135 -11.76 3.57 4.41
C MET A 135 -10.94 2.35 3.98
N PHE A 136 -11.30 1.14 4.44
CA PHE A 136 -10.71 -0.09 3.91
C PHE A 136 -11.16 -0.37 2.48
N LEU A 137 -12.41 -0.08 2.12
CA LEU A 137 -12.87 -0.17 0.73
C LEU A 137 -12.13 0.82 -0.17
N VAL A 138 -11.94 2.06 0.30
CA VAL A 138 -11.09 3.04 -0.40
C VAL A 138 -9.67 2.51 -0.63
N LEU A 139 -9.07 1.86 0.39
CA LEU A 139 -7.76 1.23 0.23
C LEU A 139 -7.77 0.07 -0.77
N CYS A 140 -8.88 -0.65 -0.91
CA CYS A 140 -9.02 -1.70 -1.94
C CYS A 140 -9.02 -1.10 -3.34
N GLU A 141 -9.71 0.02 -3.56
CA GLU A 141 -9.67 0.72 -4.85
C GLU A 141 -8.27 1.24 -5.16
N ILE A 142 -7.59 1.86 -4.19
CA ILE A 142 -6.18 2.25 -4.33
C ILE A 142 -5.30 1.03 -4.67
N ALA A 143 -5.59 -0.14 -4.12
CA ALA A 143 -4.84 -1.36 -4.41
C ALA A 143 -5.03 -1.86 -5.85
N ARG A 144 -6.16 -1.54 -6.48
CA ARG A 144 -6.45 -1.86 -7.89
C ARG A 144 -5.76 -0.89 -8.85
N GLU A 145 -5.58 0.35 -8.44
CA GLU A 145 -4.82 1.34 -9.22
C GLU A 145 -3.30 1.27 -8.97
N ALA A 146 -2.86 0.55 -7.92
CA ALA A 146 -1.44 0.51 -7.58
C ALA A 146 -0.61 -0.26 -8.62
N GLU A 147 0.49 0.34 -9.10
CA GLU A 147 1.39 -0.30 -10.07
C GLU A 147 1.94 -1.66 -9.59
N LYS A 148 2.18 -1.78 -8.27
CA LYS A 148 2.70 -2.99 -7.66
C LYS A 148 2.37 -3.11 -6.19
N GLY A 149 2.35 -4.34 -5.70
CA GLY A 149 2.25 -4.65 -4.28
C GLY A 149 1.12 -5.60 -3.96
N THR A 150 0.88 -5.79 -2.66
CA THR A 150 -0.13 -6.73 -2.19
C THR A 150 -0.92 -6.12 -1.04
N LEU A 151 -2.24 -6.21 -1.15
CA LEU A 151 -3.17 -5.95 -0.05
C LEU A 151 -3.80 -7.28 0.37
N THR A 152 -3.69 -7.61 1.65
CA THR A 152 -4.40 -8.74 2.25
C THR A 152 -5.17 -8.28 3.46
N ALA A 153 -6.42 -8.70 3.56
CA ALA A 153 -7.25 -8.38 4.71
C ALA A 153 -8.23 -9.49 5.06
N ILE A 154 -8.63 -9.50 6.32
CA ILE A 154 -9.74 -10.31 6.83
C ILE A 154 -10.78 -9.32 7.36
N THR A 155 -11.94 -9.31 6.74
CA THR A 155 -13.05 -8.40 7.04
C THR A 155 -14.28 -9.18 7.47
N CYS A 156 -15.21 -8.48 8.09
CA CYS A 156 -16.51 -9.02 8.44
C CYS A 156 -17.59 -7.97 8.23
N PRO A 157 -17.94 -7.69 6.95
CA PRO A 157 -19.16 -6.94 6.66
C PRO A 157 -20.38 -7.74 7.10
N ASP A 158 -21.32 -7.07 7.77
CA ASP A 158 -22.62 -7.66 8.12
C ASP A 158 -22.60 -9.05 8.77
N ASP A 159 -21.58 -9.31 9.60
CA ASP A 159 -21.38 -10.56 10.34
C ASP A 159 -20.97 -11.77 9.47
N ASP A 160 -20.60 -11.55 8.20
CA ASP A 160 -20.04 -12.55 7.28
C ASP A 160 -18.53 -12.37 7.11
N LEU A 161 -17.75 -13.41 7.43
CA LEU A 161 -16.28 -13.35 7.40
C LEU A 161 -15.74 -13.50 5.97
N GLU A 162 -15.00 -12.49 5.51
CA GLU A 162 -14.45 -12.40 4.16
C GLU A 162 -12.93 -12.24 4.17
N ALA A 163 -12.26 -12.81 3.17
CA ALA A 163 -10.84 -12.57 2.92
C ALA A 163 -10.65 -11.85 1.60
N VAL A 164 -9.95 -10.72 1.68
CA VAL A 164 -9.57 -9.92 0.53
C VAL A 164 -8.09 -10.13 0.26
N ARG A 165 -7.75 -10.35 -1.01
CA ARG A 165 -6.37 -10.41 -1.48
C ARG A 165 -6.29 -9.77 -2.85
N ILE A 166 -5.59 -8.64 -2.93
CA ILE A 166 -5.29 -7.95 -4.19
C ILE A 166 -3.78 -8.01 -4.37
N VAL A 167 -3.32 -8.45 -5.54
CA VAL A 167 -1.91 -8.60 -5.88
C VAL A 167 -1.69 -7.95 -7.24
N ASP A 168 -0.81 -6.96 -7.29
CA ASP A 168 -0.44 -6.23 -8.52
C ASP A 168 -1.70 -5.83 -9.31
N SER A 169 -2.55 -5.00 -8.69
CA SER A 169 -3.82 -4.51 -9.23
C SER A 169 -4.96 -5.54 -9.38
N GLU A 170 -4.69 -6.84 -9.22
CA GLU A 170 -5.68 -7.89 -9.49
C GLU A 170 -6.25 -8.55 -8.23
N ASP A 171 -7.58 -8.70 -8.18
CA ASP A 171 -8.26 -9.51 -7.17
C ASP A 171 -7.87 -11.00 -7.30
N ARG A 172 -7.36 -11.59 -6.22
CA ARG A 172 -6.96 -12.99 -6.14
C ARG A 172 -7.81 -13.73 -5.12
N PRO A 173 -8.15 -15.01 -5.38
CA PRO A 173 -8.88 -15.81 -4.40
C PRO A 173 -8.05 -15.99 -3.13
N ALA A 174 -8.71 -15.84 -1.99
CA ALA A 174 -8.14 -16.05 -0.66
C ALA A 174 -9.01 -17.04 0.13
N SER A 175 -8.36 -17.84 0.98
CA SER A 175 -9.04 -18.81 1.84
C SER A 175 -8.71 -18.54 3.31
N ILE A 176 -9.73 -18.50 4.16
CA ILE A 176 -9.57 -18.35 5.60
C ILE A 176 -9.55 -19.73 6.24
N ASN A 177 -8.48 -20.04 6.95
CA ASN A 177 -8.44 -21.20 7.84
C ASN A 177 -8.66 -20.71 9.26
N VAL A 178 -9.86 -20.94 9.79
CA VAL A 178 -10.16 -20.70 11.20
C VAL A 178 -9.70 -21.92 11.97
N VAL A 179 -8.67 -21.74 12.79
CA VAL A 179 -8.21 -22.76 13.74
C VAL A 179 -8.63 -22.32 15.14
N GLU A 180 -9.40 -23.16 15.83
CA GLU A 180 -9.50 -23.08 17.27
C GLU A 180 -8.19 -23.62 17.83
N ASP A 181 -7.38 -22.74 18.43
CA ASP A 181 -6.38 -23.20 19.37
C ASP A 181 -7.14 -23.96 20.47
N PRO A 182 -6.76 -25.19 20.83
CA PRO A 182 -7.29 -25.81 22.03
C PRO A 182 -6.87 -24.92 23.18
N ARG A 183 -7.73 -23.99 23.57
CA ARG A 183 -7.61 -23.33 24.86
C ARG A 183 -7.54 -24.49 25.85
N GLU A 184 -6.48 -24.52 26.64
CA GLU A 184 -6.52 -25.26 27.89
C GLU A 184 -7.84 -24.86 28.55
N ASP A 185 -8.74 -25.82 28.72
CA ASP A 185 -9.77 -25.72 29.73
C ASP A 185 -9.01 -25.55 31.06
N GLU A 186 -8.62 -24.31 31.37
CA GLU A 186 -8.33 -23.85 32.71
C GLU A 186 -9.66 -23.65 33.46
N ASP A 187 -10.58 -24.61 33.32
CA ASP A 187 -11.25 -25.17 34.48
C ASP A 187 -10.21 -25.99 35.26
N SER A 188 -9.17 -25.30 35.73
CA SER A 188 -8.52 -25.75 36.95
C SER A 188 -9.58 -25.58 38.03
N GLU A 189 -10.32 -26.65 38.26
CA GLU A 189 -10.81 -27.01 39.58
C GLU A 189 -9.57 -27.12 40.49
N GLY A 190 -9.02 -25.95 40.82
CA GLY A 190 -7.83 -25.80 41.62
C GLY A 190 -8.17 -26.40 42.95
N VAL A 191 -7.49 -27.51 43.29
CA VAL A 191 -7.62 -28.16 44.58
C VAL A 191 -7.48 -27.08 45.66
N ASN A 192 -8.59 -26.76 46.33
CA ASN A 192 -8.64 -25.78 47.40
C ASN A 192 -7.89 -26.37 48.60
N TRP A 193 -6.57 -26.23 48.60
CA TRP A 193 -5.66 -26.71 49.66
C TRP A 193 -5.93 -26.07 51.02
N ARG A 194 -6.79 -25.06 51.10
CA ARG A 194 -7.26 -24.48 52.38
C ARG A 194 -8.41 -25.25 53.02
N ASP A 195 -9.13 -26.09 52.28
CA ASP A 195 -10.27 -26.89 52.76
C ASP A 195 -9.90 -28.37 52.94
N ASN A 196 -8.78 -28.63 53.60
CA ASN A 196 -8.33 -30.00 53.83
C ASN A 196 -8.83 -30.52 55.19
N GLU A 197 -9.83 -31.41 55.16
CA GLU A 197 -10.42 -32.09 56.33
C GLU A 197 -9.39 -32.90 57.15
N PHE A 198 -8.20 -33.15 56.60
CA PHE A 198 -7.12 -33.90 57.24
C PHE A 198 -6.15 -33.05 58.09
N ILE A 199 -6.29 -31.71 58.14
CA ILE A 199 -5.37 -30.82 58.90
C ILE A 199 -6.04 -30.25 60.18
N SER A 200 -7.28 -30.64 60.47
CA SER A 200 -7.96 -30.31 61.73
C SER A 200 -7.67 -31.39 62.78
N GLY A 201 -6.46 -31.40 63.33
CA GLY A 201 -6.03 -32.31 64.40
C GLY A 201 -4.86 -31.77 65.20
#